data_AF-A0A7W8RWX1-F1
#
_entry.id   AF-A0A7W8RWX1-F1
#
_cell.length_a   1.000
_cell.length_b   1.000
_cell.length_c   1.000
_cell.angle_alpha   90.00
_cell.angle_beta   90.00
_cell.angle_gamma   90.00
#
_symmetry.space_group_name_H-M   'P 1'
#
loop_
_entity.id
_entity.type
_entity.pdbx_description
1 polymer ?
#
loop_
_entity_poly.entity_id
_entity_poly.type
_entity_poly.pdbx_seq_one_letter_code
_entity_poly.pdbx_strand_id
1 'polypeptide(L)'
;MHLIRIMVVFFISGVLSSSHVVAKSNSDCLQHLGGGYGDAECYSELQKDLTVQSKFIYNKLRATMRNGNVHAKLLDEYMETQDASVRYCELPRNAGAKWKTEHDGSMFSALREECIYNLRKAQNQFLKDLLDMANW
;
A
#
# COMPACT_ATOMS: atom_id res chain seq x y z
N MET A 1 57.94 -21.84 -24.86
CA MET A 1 57.06 -20.69 -24.56
C MET A 1 55.77 -21.21 -23.97
N HIS A 2 55.34 -20.59 -22.88
CA HIS A 2 54.46 -21.14 -21.84
C HIS A 2 53.02 -21.44 -22.27
N LEU A 3 52.50 -22.52 -21.67
CA LEU A 3 51.10 -22.90 -21.56
C LEU A 3 50.25 -21.76 -20.95
N ILE A 4 49.03 -21.56 -21.48
CA ILE A 4 47.97 -20.86 -20.75
C ILE A 4 46.71 -21.73 -20.80
N ARG A 5 46.48 -22.46 -19.70
CA ARG A 5 45.21 -23.13 -19.39
C ARG A 5 44.24 -22.06 -18.87
N ILE A 6 43.14 -21.85 -19.58
CA ILE A 6 42.05 -20.97 -19.13
C ILE A 6 41.16 -21.79 -18.17
N MET A 7 41.26 -21.53 -16.86
CA MET A 7 40.27 -22.02 -15.89
C MET A 7 39.02 -21.14 -15.95
N VAL A 8 37.90 -21.75 -16.35
CA VAL A 8 36.57 -21.15 -16.22
C VAL A 8 36.11 -21.34 -14.77
N VAL A 9 36.08 -20.25 -14.00
CA VAL A 9 35.52 -20.24 -12.64
C VAL A 9 34.03 -19.96 -12.74
N PHE A 10 33.21 -21.00 -12.54
CA PHE A 10 31.76 -20.86 -12.38
C PHE A 10 31.46 -20.27 -11.00
N PHE A 11 31.15 -18.97 -10.95
CA PHE A 11 30.57 -18.31 -9.78
C PHE A 11 29.09 -18.70 -9.67
N ILE A 12 28.78 -19.66 -8.80
CA ILE A 12 27.40 -19.97 -8.41
C ILE A 12 26.99 -18.91 -7.38
N SER A 13 26.41 -17.82 -7.85
CA SER A 13 25.78 -16.81 -6.99
C SER A 13 24.50 -17.39 -6.40
N GLY A 14 24.56 -17.79 -5.13
CA GLY A 14 23.39 -18.18 -4.33
C GLY A 14 22.42 -17.01 -4.22
N VAL A 15 21.25 -17.15 -4.84
CA VAL A 15 20.13 -16.23 -4.66
C VAL A 15 19.59 -16.42 -3.25
N LEU A 16 19.99 -15.52 -2.34
CA LEU A 16 19.37 -15.36 -1.04
C LEU A 16 17.95 -14.82 -1.27
N SER A 17 16.97 -15.72 -1.29
CA SER A 17 15.55 -15.37 -1.19
C SER A 17 15.27 -14.80 0.20
N SER A 18 15.44 -13.49 0.36
CA SER A 18 14.98 -12.76 1.52
C SER A 18 13.45 -12.75 1.52
N SER A 19 12.84 -13.70 2.22
CA SER A 19 11.44 -13.61 2.62
C SER A 19 11.29 -12.36 3.49
N HIS A 20 10.79 -11.27 2.91
CA HIS A 20 10.37 -10.12 3.68
C HIS A 20 9.23 -10.56 4.61
N VAL A 21 9.55 -10.84 5.87
CA VAL A 21 8.57 -10.89 6.95
C VAL A 21 8.08 -9.46 7.09
N VAL A 22 6.98 -9.15 6.42
CA VAL A 22 6.23 -7.91 6.65
C VAL A 22 5.70 -8.03 8.08
N ALA A 23 6.36 -7.34 9.02
CA ALA A 23 5.86 -7.21 10.37
C ALA A 23 4.46 -6.59 10.28
N LYS A 24 3.45 -7.30 10.79
CA LYS A 24 2.08 -6.81 10.83
C LYS A 24 2.07 -5.51 11.65
N SER A 25 1.62 -4.42 11.04
CA SER A 25 1.47 -3.12 11.70
C SER A 25 0.60 -3.26 12.94
N ASN A 26 1.01 -2.59 14.03
CA ASN A 26 0.27 -2.60 15.27
C ASN A 26 -0.78 -1.49 15.26
N SER A 27 -2.07 -1.86 15.22
CA SER A 27 -3.17 -0.90 15.30
C SER A 27 -3.30 -0.21 16.66
N ASP A 28 -2.59 -0.67 17.70
CA ASP A 28 -2.62 -0.06 19.03
C ASP A 28 -2.15 1.39 19.01
N CYS A 29 -1.31 1.79 18.03
CA CYS A 29 -0.90 3.18 17.89
C CYS A 29 -2.08 4.15 17.68
N LEU A 30 -3.20 3.67 17.13
CA LEU A 30 -4.44 4.45 16.99
C LEU A 30 -5.07 4.82 18.33
N GLN A 31 -4.74 4.12 19.42
CA GLN A 31 -5.23 4.43 20.77
C GLN A 31 -4.43 5.56 21.43
N HIS A 32 -3.30 5.96 20.83
CA HIS A 32 -2.35 6.90 21.41
C HIS A 32 -2.17 8.16 20.53
N LEU A 33 -3.16 8.47 19.69
CA LEU A 33 -3.13 9.64 18.81
C LEU A 33 -3.14 10.93 19.63
N GLY A 34 -2.21 11.84 19.32
CA GLY A 34 -1.98 13.07 20.07
C GLY A 34 -1.82 14.32 19.20
N GLY A 35 -2.02 14.21 17.88
CA GLY A 35 -1.95 15.32 16.92
C GLY A 35 -0.53 15.69 16.51
N GLY A 36 0.37 14.71 16.34
CA GLY A 36 1.78 14.96 16.03
C GLY A 36 2.40 14.03 14.98
N TYR A 37 3.73 14.08 14.87
CA TYR A 37 4.50 13.24 13.94
C TYR A 37 4.26 11.73 14.16
N GLY A 38 4.10 11.30 15.42
CA GLY A 38 3.80 9.90 15.75
C GLY A 38 2.48 9.40 15.14
N ASP A 39 1.48 10.27 15.04
CA ASP A 39 0.20 9.94 14.39
C ASP A 39 0.41 9.70 12.89
N ALA A 40 1.20 10.57 12.23
CA ALA A 40 1.53 10.42 10.82
C ALA A 40 2.26 9.08 10.54
N GLU A 41 3.21 8.70 11.40
CA GLU A 41 3.91 7.42 11.32
C GLU A 41 2.96 6.24 11.53
N CYS A 42 2.11 6.31 12.56
CA CYS A 42 1.09 5.29 12.84
C CYS A 42 0.19 5.04 11.63
N TYR A 43 -0.39 6.11 11.06
CA TYR A 43 -1.25 6.00 9.88
C TYR A 43 -0.47 5.49 8.65
N SER A 44 0.77 5.97 8.45
CA SER A 44 1.65 5.53 7.36
C SER A 44 1.90 4.02 7.39
N GLU A 45 2.24 3.44 8.54
CA GLU A 45 2.47 1.99 8.63
C GLU A 45 1.17 1.19 8.43
N LEU A 46 0.06 1.63 9.02
CA LEU A 46 -1.23 0.96 8.86
C LEU A 46 -1.73 0.99 7.41
N GLN A 47 -1.54 2.09 6.69
CA GLN A 47 -1.96 2.17 5.28
C GLN A 47 -1.15 1.25 4.36
N LYS A 48 0.13 0.97 4.67
CA LYS A 48 0.95 0.02 3.91
C LYS A 48 0.38 -1.39 4.01
N ASP A 49 0.03 -1.81 5.22
CA ASP A 49 -0.60 -3.10 5.47
C ASP A 49 -1.94 -3.24 4.76
N LEU A 50 -2.79 -2.20 4.83
CA LEU A 50 -4.06 -2.17 4.11
C LEU A 50 -3.86 -2.25 2.59
N THR A 51 -2.82 -1.62 2.06
CA THR A 51 -2.48 -1.67 0.62
C THR A 51 -2.07 -3.09 0.21
N VAL A 52 -1.19 -3.74 0.99
CA VAL A 52 -0.78 -5.13 0.75
C VAL A 52 -1.97 -6.08 0.81
N GLN A 53 -2.81 -5.97 1.84
CA GLN A 53 -4.02 -6.79 1.99
C GLN A 53 -5.01 -6.57 0.83
N SER A 54 -5.24 -5.31 0.44
CA SER A 54 -6.15 -4.97 -0.66
C SER A 54 -5.66 -5.55 -1.98
N LYS A 55 -4.36 -5.45 -2.28
CA LYS A 55 -3.76 -6.06 -3.47
C LYS A 55 -3.91 -7.58 -3.49
N PHE A 56 -3.72 -8.22 -2.34
CA PHE A 56 -3.92 -9.67 -2.21
C PHE A 56 -5.38 -10.08 -2.49
N ILE A 57 -6.36 -9.36 -1.95
CA ILE A 57 -7.79 -9.64 -2.18
C ILE A 57 -8.17 -9.36 -3.64
N TYR A 58 -7.73 -8.23 -4.19
CA TYR A 58 -7.88 -7.90 -5.60
C TYR A 58 -7.39 -9.04 -6.51
N ASN A 59 -6.18 -9.57 -6.26
CA ASN A 59 -5.65 -10.68 -7.06
C ASN A 59 -6.50 -11.94 -6.96
N LYS A 60 -7.07 -12.25 -5.78
CA LYS A 60 -8.01 -13.36 -5.61
C LYS A 60 -9.28 -13.16 -6.43
N LEU A 61 -9.92 -12.00 -6.31
CA LEU A 61 -11.12 -11.64 -7.08
C LEU A 61 -10.83 -11.68 -8.58
N ARG A 62 -9.72 -11.09 -9.01
CA ARG A 62 -9.37 -11.02 -10.43
C ARG A 62 -9.14 -12.39 -11.05
N ALA A 63 -8.62 -13.35 -10.28
CA ALA A 63 -8.41 -14.72 -10.71
C ALA A 63 -9.70 -15.52 -10.92
N THR A 64 -10.83 -15.14 -10.32
CA THR A 64 -12.12 -15.80 -10.56
C THR A 64 -12.80 -15.31 -11.84
N MET A 65 -12.30 -14.23 -12.44
CA MET A 65 -12.90 -13.59 -13.61
C MET A 65 -12.12 -13.91 -14.90
N ARG A 66 -12.83 -14.36 -15.94
CA ARG A 66 -12.23 -14.61 -17.27
C ARG A 66 -11.73 -13.30 -17.90
N ASN A 67 -10.65 -13.37 -18.68
CA ASN A 67 -10.16 -12.23 -19.46
C ASN A 67 -11.23 -11.72 -20.43
N GLY A 68 -11.36 -10.40 -20.54
CA GLY A 68 -12.41 -9.75 -21.33
C GLY A 68 -13.76 -9.62 -20.63
N ASN A 69 -13.91 -10.11 -19.40
CA ASN A 69 -15.09 -9.84 -18.58
C ASN A 69 -15.15 -8.34 -18.20
N VAL A 70 -16.28 -7.69 -18.47
CA VAL A 70 -16.50 -6.27 -18.14
C VAL A 70 -16.34 -5.97 -16.65
N HIS A 71 -16.72 -6.90 -15.77
CA HIS A 71 -16.54 -6.76 -14.32
C HIS A 71 -15.08 -6.83 -13.89
N ALA A 72 -14.26 -7.58 -14.62
CA ALA A 72 -12.82 -7.60 -14.38
C ALA A 72 -12.22 -6.22 -14.70
N LYS A 73 -12.64 -5.62 -15.81
CA LYS A 73 -12.25 -4.25 -16.16
C LYS A 73 -12.71 -3.23 -15.13
N LEU A 74 -13.95 -3.33 -14.63
CA LEU A 74 -14.46 -2.45 -13.57
C LEU A 74 -13.67 -2.60 -12.27
N LEU A 75 -13.24 -3.81 -11.91
CA LEU A 75 -12.39 -4.03 -10.74
C LEU A 75 -11.00 -3.41 -10.92
N ASP A 76 -10.42 -3.53 -12.12
CA ASP A 76 -9.13 -2.92 -12.47
C ASP A 76 -9.25 -1.36 -12.40
N GLU A 77 -10.27 -0.79 -13.04
CA GLU A 77 -10.58 0.65 -13.01
C GLU A 77 -10.86 1.17 -11.59
N TYR A 78 -11.51 0.36 -10.74
CA TYR A 78 -11.73 0.70 -9.34
C TYR A 78 -10.40 0.84 -8.59
N MET A 79 -9.47 -0.12 -8.75
CA MET A 79 -8.17 -0.05 -8.08
C MET A 79 -7.37 1.18 -8.50
N GLU A 80 -7.33 1.47 -9.80
CA GLU A 80 -6.68 2.67 -10.35
C GLU A 80 -7.29 3.95 -9.81
N THR A 81 -8.63 4.01 -9.72
CA THR A 81 -9.34 5.18 -9.20
C THR A 81 -9.06 5.41 -7.72
N GLN A 82 -8.98 4.34 -6.91
CA GLN A 82 -8.62 4.44 -5.49
C GLN A 82 -7.21 4.99 -5.31
N ASP A 83 -6.24 4.50 -6.09
CA ASP A 83 -4.86 5.02 -6.07
C ASP A 83 -4.80 6.49 -6.49
N ALA A 84 -5.49 6.85 -7.57
CA ALA A 84 -5.54 8.21 -8.06
C ALA A 84 -6.22 9.18 -7.08
N SER A 85 -7.12 8.69 -6.23
CA SER A 85 -7.86 9.49 -5.24
C SER A 85 -7.02 9.91 -4.04
N VAL A 86 -5.87 9.27 -3.79
CA VAL A 86 -4.92 9.64 -2.73
C VAL A 86 -4.51 11.12 -2.81
N ARG A 87 -4.44 11.69 -4.03
CA ARG A 87 -4.10 13.10 -4.22
C ARG A 87 -5.04 14.07 -3.50
N TYR A 88 -6.30 13.68 -3.28
CA TYR A 88 -7.27 14.53 -2.59
C TYR A 88 -6.98 14.66 -1.09
N CYS A 89 -6.15 13.78 -0.52
CA CYS A 89 -5.69 13.89 0.86
C CYS A 89 -4.72 15.06 1.10
N GLU A 90 -4.25 15.74 0.07
CA GLU A 90 -3.56 17.03 0.23
C GLU A 90 -4.51 18.14 0.71
N LEU A 91 -5.81 18.04 0.42
CA LEU A 91 -6.80 19.06 0.81
C LEU A 91 -6.91 19.26 2.33
N PRO A 92 -7.16 18.22 3.16
CA PRO A 92 -7.26 18.40 4.61
C PRO A 92 -5.96 18.92 5.23
N ARG A 93 -4.80 18.45 4.75
CA ARG A 93 -3.48 18.95 5.18
C ARG A 93 -3.31 20.42 4.82
N ASN A 94 -3.57 20.80 3.56
CA ASN A 94 -3.42 22.18 3.12
C ASN A 94 -4.41 23.10 3.85
N ALA A 95 -5.65 22.67 4.07
CA ALA A 95 -6.62 23.42 4.85
C ALA A 95 -6.11 23.66 6.29
N GLY A 96 -5.57 22.64 6.96
CA GLY A 96 -4.93 22.77 8.27
C GLY A 96 -3.73 23.74 8.25
N ALA A 97 -2.92 23.67 7.19
CA ALA A 97 -1.73 24.49 6.97
C ALA A 97 -2.03 25.88 6.36
N LYS A 98 -3.27 26.38 6.43
CA LYS A 98 -3.68 27.69 5.84
C LYS A 98 -3.33 27.82 4.35
N TRP A 99 -3.60 26.75 3.60
CA TRP A 99 -3.36 26.60 2.17
C TRP A 99 -1.89 26.63 1.73
N LYS A 100 -0.95 26.51 2.67
CA LYS A 100 0.46 26.30 2.34
C LYS A 100 0.67 24.89 1.82
N THR A 101 1.47 24.77 0.76
CA THR A 101 1.82 23.49 0.12
C THR A 101 3.16 22.91 0.61
N GLU A 102 3.99 23.72 1.27
CA GLU A 102 5.28 23.28 1.82
C GLU A 102 5.08 22.33 3.01
N HIS A 103 5.93 21.30 3.11
CA HIS A 103 5.98 20.41 4.28
C HIS A 103 6.99 21.00 5.27
N ASP A 104 6.51 21.53 6.38
CA ASP A 104 7.32 22.23 7.40
C ASP A 104 7.57 21.37 8.65
N GLY A 105 7.29 20.07 8.59
CA GLY A 105 7.41 19.16 9.74
C GLY A 105 6.35 19.38 10.83
N SER A 106 5.33 20.19 10.57
CA SER A 106 4.20 20.40 11.48
C SER A 106 3.28 19.18 11.55
N MET A 107 2.34 19.22 12.51
CA MET A 107 1.29 18.19 12.70
C MET A 107 0.41 17.93 11.48
N PHE A 108 0.42 18.79 10.46
CA PHE A 108 -0.48 18.68 9.31
C PHE A 108 -0.18 17.46 8.42
N SER A 109 1.01 16.84 8.53
CA SER A 109 1.28 15.56 7.88
C SER A 109 0.35 14.46 8.40
N ALA A 110 -0.02 14.47 9.68
CA ALA A 110 -0.94 13.49 10.25
C ALA A 110 -2.32 13.55 9.59
N LEU A 111 -2.82 14.75 9.26
CA LEU A 111 -4.11 14.92 8.57
C LEU A 111 -4.11 14.28 7.17
N ARG A 112 -2.98 14.38 6.46
CA ARG A 112 -2.82 13.72 5.16
C ARG A 112 -2.78 12.21 5.32
N GLU A 113 -1.92 11.71 6.21
CA GLU A 113 -1.74 10.28 6.42
C GLU A 113 -3.02 9.61 6.94
N GLU A 114 -3.76 10.27 7.84
CA GLU A 114 -5.07 9.82 8.30
C GLU A 114 -6.07 9.68 7.15
N CYS A 115 -6.14 10.68 6.27
CA CYS A 115 -7.01 10.63 5.10
C CYS A 115 -6.68 9.43 4.20
N ILE A 116 -5.40 9.18 3.96
CA ILE A 116 -4.97 8.04 3.14
C ILE A 116 -5.29 6.72 3.84
N TYR A 117 -5.02 6.62 5.14
CA TYR A 117 -5.39 5.45 5.95
C TYR A 117 -6.89 5.13 5.84
N ASN A 118 -7.75 6.14 5.99
CA ASN A 118 -9.20 5.96 5.89
C ASN A 118 -9.64 5.53 4.49
N LEU A 119 -9.04 6.11 3.44
CA LEU A 119 -9.27 5.69 2.05
C LEU A 119 -8.91 4.21 1.83
N ARG A 120 -7.70 3.80 2.28
CA ARG A 120 -7.24 2.41 2.16
C ARG A 120 -8.06 1.44 3.00
N LYS A 121 -8.54 1.87 4.16
CA LYS A 121 -9.42 1.06 5.03
C LYS A 121 -10.76 0.81 4.35
N ALA A 122 -11.39 1.83 3.80
CA ALA A 122 -12.63 1.71 3.06
C ALA A 122 -12.46 0.83 1.80
N GLN A 123 -11.38 1.04 1.04
CA GLN A 123 -11.03 0.21 -0.11
C GLN A 123 -10.88 -1.26 0.27
N ASN A 124 -10.15 -1.54 1.36
CA ASN A 124 -9.92 -2.90 1.83
C ASN A 124 -11.22 -3.60 2.24
N GLN A 125 -12.09 -2.89 2.96
CA GLN A 125 -13.38 -3.43 3.38
C GLN A 125 -14.27 -3.76 2.17
N PHE A 126 -14.39 -2.83 1.22
CA PHE A 126 -15.16 -3.07 -0.01
C PHE A 126 -14.68 -4.32 -0.76
N LEU A 127 -13.37 -4.51 -0.89
CA LEU A 127 -12.81 -5.70 -1.54
C LEU A 127 -13.07 -6.99 -0.76
N LYS A 128 -13.04 -6.95 0.57
CA LYS A 128 -13.42 -8.09 1.42
C LYS A 128 -14.87 -8.48 1.18
N ASP A 129 -15.77 -7.50 1.20
CA ASP A 129 -17.21 -7.73 0.98
C ASP A 129 -17.47 -8.33 -0.41
N LEU A 130 -16.77 -7.85 -1.45
CA LEU A 130 -16.83 -8.46 -2.79
C LEU A 130 -16.34 -9.90 -2.80
N LEU A 131 -15.23 -10.20 -2.12
CA LEU A 131 -14.68 -11.55 -2.06
C LEU A 131 -15.62 -12.50 -1.31
N ASP A 132 -16.22 -12.05 -0.22
CA ASP A 132 -17.17 -12.83 0.57
C ASP A 132 -18.41 -13.16 -0.27
N MET A 133 -18.97 -12.17 -0.99
CA MET A 133 -20.08 -12.40 -1.92
C MET A 133 -19.74 -13.33 -3.09
N ALA A 134 -18.50 -13.28 -3.60
CA ALA A 134 -18.06 -14.15 -4.69
C ALA A 134 -17.84 -15.62 -4.27
N ASN A 135 -17.74 -15.88 -2.95
CA ASN A 135 -17.56 -17.21 -2.39
C ASN A 135 -18.86 -17.84 -1.85
N TRP A 136 -20.00 -17.14 -1.96
CA TRP A 136 -21.32 -17.68 -1.66
C TRP A 136 -21.85 -18.56 -2.79
#